data_AF-A0A651H5U2-F1
#
_entry.id   AF-A0A651H5U2-F1
#
_cell.length_a   1.000
_cell.length_b   1.000
_cell.length_c   1.000
_cell.angle_alpha   90.00
_cell.angle_beta   90.00
_cell.angle_gamma   90.00
#
_symmetry.space_group_name_H-M   'P 1'
#
loop_
_entity.id
_entity.type
_entity.pdbx_description
1 polymer ?
#
loop_
_entity_poly.entity_id
_entity_poly.type
_entity_poly.pdbx_seq_one_letter_code
_entity_poly.pdbx_strand_id
1 'polypeptide(L)'
;MLVHFRPRGQAGRDLSRRRNGGSARRGRARLRPQRAPRRQPHPPPGQRHECPRLGNRDPRFLAHGRMLPGVTRDLPVTGAAARPLLPAEQPMKRCLITAGPTREHFDPVRYLSNGSSGKMGYALAAEALRLGWEVDLVTGPVSLRPPSGAIVHRVTSALEMREACLQVFPHCQLLIMAAAVADYRPAERLDTKSAKSDGPLQLQLIPNPDILAQLATGRLPGQILVGFAAETDQVEAKARAKLTRKGLDWIVANDVSSPELGMEADRNAITMLSRTGKALSFGPADKADVAAFILGTLDRSPRVPAHHPAGAP
;
A
#
# COMPACT_ATOMS: atom_id res chain seq x y z
N MET A 1 -23.11 -7.37 -15.51
CA MET A 1 -22.10 -8.46 -15.42
C MET A 1 -22.31 -9.12 -14.06
N LEU A 2 -23.03 -10.24 -14.01
CA LEU A 2 -23.29 -10.95 -12.75
C LEU A 2 -22.08 -11.86 -12.48
N VAL A 3 -21.24 -11.51 -11.50
CA VAL A 3 -20.14 -12.37 -11.06
C VAL A 3 -20.73 -13.34 -10.03
N HIS A 4 -20.93 -14.60 -10.42
CA HIS A 4 -21.37 -15.64 -9.50
C HIS A 4 -20.19 -16.15 -8.69
N PHE A 5 -20.16 -15.84 -7.39
CA PHE A 5 -19.29 -16.51 -6.44
C PHE A 5 -19.88 -17.88 -6.11
N ARG A 6 -19.20 -18.96 -6.50
CA ARG A 6 -19.48 -20.30 -5.97
C ARG A 6 -18.42 -20.65 -4.91
N PRO A 7 -18.78 -20.76 -3.63
CA PRO A 7 -17.89 -21.35 -2.65
C PRO A 7 -17.65 -22.84 -2.97
N ARG A 8 -16.44 -23.34 -2.71
CA ARG A 8 -16.11 -24.77 -2.90
C ARG A 8 -16.98 -25.63 -1.99
N GLY A 9 -17.53 -26.69 -2.58
CA GLY A 9 -18.65 -27.47 -2.06
C GLY A 9 -18.37 -28.30 -0.80
N GLN A 10 -19.43 -28.45 -0.01
CA GLN A 10 -19.61 -29.59 0.88
C GLN A 10 -19.97 -30.83 0.03
N ALA A 11 -19.27 -31.93 0.29
CA ALA A 11 -19.56 -33.24 -0.27
C ALA A 11 -20.91 -33.75 0.27
N GLY A 12 -21.85 -34.02 -0.63
CA GLY A 12 -23.20 -34.46 -0.30
C GLY A 12 -23.71 -35.50 -1.29
N ARG A 13 -23.41 -36.76 -0.97
CA ARG A 13 -24.12 -38.02 -1.22
C ARG A 13 -24.95 -38.17 -2.51
N ASP A 14 -24.43 -39.07 -3.32
CA ASP A 14 -25.05 -39.87 -4.37
C ASP A 14 -26.42 -40.45 -3.96
N LEU A 15 -27.45 -40.18 -4.77
CA LEU A 15 -28.70 -40.95 -4.78
C LEU A 15 -29.18 -41.10 -6.22
N SER A 16 -28.95 -42.32 -6.71
CA SER A 16 -29.45 -42.88 -7.94
C SER A 16 -30.97 -42.81 -8.07
N ARG A 17 -31.48 -42.35 -9.22
CA ARG A 17 -32.74 -42.85 -9.80
C ARG A 17 -32.68 -42.88 -11.33
N ARG A 18 -32.81 -44.11 -11.85
CA ARG A 18 -33.06 -44.45 -13.25
C ARG A 18 -34.47 -44.01 -13.66
N ARG A 19 -34.66 -43.59 -14.93
CA ARG A 19 -35.56 -44.27 -15.91
C ARG A 19 -35.56 -43.58 -17.29
N ASN A 20 -35.29 -44.42 -18.29
CA ASN A 20 -35.87 -44.55 -19.63
C ASN A 20 -36.18 -43.33 -20.52
N GLY A 21 -35.61 -43.41 -21.74
CA GLY A 21 -36.42 -43.60 -22.95
C GLY A 21 -36.36 -42.47 -23.97
N GLY A 22 -35.96 -42.78 -25.20
CA GLY A 22 -36.25 -41.92 -26.36
C GLY A 22 -35.14 -41.84 -27.40
N SER A 23 -35.12 -42.80 -28.32
CA SER A 23 -34.34 -42.75 -29.55
C SER A 23 -34.89 -41.69 -30.52
N ALA A 24 -34.02 -40.89 -31.14
CA ALA A 24 -34.25 -40.41 -32.51
C ALA A 24 -32.93 -39.98 -33.16
N ARG A 25 -32.48 -40.77 -34.14
CA ARG A 25 -31.48 -40.40 -35.14
C ARG A 25 -32.06 -39.32 -36.07
N ARG A 26 -31.26 -38.34 -36.48
CA ARG A 26 -31.03 -37.91 -37.89
C ARG A 26 -30.23 -36.61 -37.94
N GLY A 27 -29.39 -36.47 -38.97
CA GLY A 27 -28.95 -35.18 -39.49
C GLY A 27 -27.47 -34.84 -39.35
N ARG A 28 -26.58 -35.58 -40.03
CA ARG A 28 -25.23 -35.07 -40.35
C ARG A 28 -25.35 -34.05 -41.48
N ALA A 29 -25.09 -32.78 -41.22
CA ALA A 29 -24.81 -31.77 -42.24
C ALA A 29 -23.30 -31.47 -42.23
N ARG A 30 -22.62 -31.83 -43.32
CA ARG A 30 -21.22 -31.49 -43.59
C ARG A 30 -21.15 -30.07 -44.13
N LEU A 31 -20.54 -29.15 -43.39
CA LEU A 31 -20.15 -27.83 -43.91
C LEU A 31 -18.64 -27.83 -44.20
N ARG A 32 -18.29 -27.50 -45.45
CA ARG A 32 -16.92 -27.31 -45.94
C ARG A 32 -16.33 -26.02 -45.35
N PRO A 33 -15.03 -25.97 -44.99
CA PRO A 33 -14.40 -24.74 -44.53
C PRO A 33 -14.11 -23.79 -45.70
N GLN A 34 -14.56 -22.54 -45.59
CA GLN A 34 -14.13 -21.46 -46.48
C GLN A 34 -12.77 -20.92 -46.05
N ARG A 35 -11.93 -20.63 -47.06
CA ARG A 35 -10.52 -20.22 -46.97
C ARG A 35 -10.39 -18.79 -46.39
N ALA A 36 -9.44 -18.61 -45.48
CA ALA A 36 -8.96 -17.29 -45.04
C ALA A 36 -8.12 -16.60 -46.13
N PRO A 37 -8.18 -15.27 -46.30
CA PRO A 37 -7.25 -14.54 -47.14
C PRO A 37 -5.92 -14.27 -46.41
N ARG A 38 -4.83 -14.41 -47.18
CA ARG A 38 -3.43 -14.30 -46.80
C ARG A 38 -3.05 -12.88 -46.38
N ARG A 39 -2.26 -12.76 -45.30
CA ARG A 39 -1.51 -11.55 -44.92
C ARG A 39 -0.36 -11.31 -45.92
N GLN A 40 -0.12 -10.05 -46.28
CA GLN A 40 1.12 -9.61 -46.92
C GLN A 40 2.13 -9.12 -45.86
N PRO A 41 3.44 -9.32 -46.06
CA PRO A 41 4.49 -8.88 -45.12
C PRO A 41 4.96 -7.45 -45.42
N HIS A 42 5.24 -6.66 -44.37
CA HIS A 42 5.99 -5.41 -44.46
C HIS A 42 7.51 -5.67 -44.27
N PRO A 43 8.40 -4.95 -44.99
CA PRO A 43 9.85 -5.09 -44.87
C PRO A 43 10.46 -4.20 -43.74
N PRO A 44 11.67 -4.53 -43.22
CA PRO A 44 12.45 -3.68 -42.30
C PRO A 44 13.49 -2.84 -43.11
N PRO A 45 14.51 -2.13 -42.56
CA PRO A 45 14.94 -1.83 -41.18
C PRO A 45 15.37 -0.33 -40.94
N GLY A 46 15.93 0.01 -39.77
CA GLY A 46 16.67 1.28 -39.56
C GLY A 46 17.38 1.41 -38.21
N GLN A 47 18.73 1.39 -38.23
CA GLN A 47 19.71 1.40 -37.11
C GLN A 47 19.74 2.72 -36.31
N ARG A 48 19.79 2.68 -34.97
CA ARG A 48 20.94 2.94 -34.05
C ARG A 48 21.71 4.24 -34.29
N HIS A 49 21.77 5.08 -33.24
CA HIS A 49 22.89 6.00 -33.02
C HIS A 49 23.34 5.99 -31.55
N GLU A 50 24.66 5.90 -31.41
CA GLU A 50 25.45 5.75 -30.20
C GLU A 50 25.76 7.09 -29.51
N CYS A 51 26.13 6.94 -28.24
CA CYS A 51 26.60 7.93 -27.29
C CYS A 51 28.12 8.14 -27.42
N PRO A 52 28.69 9.36 -27.27
CA PRO A 52 30.13 9.52 -27.18
C PRO A 52 30.62 9.62 -25.72
N ARG A 53 31.62 8.78 -25.39
CA ARG A 53 32.52 8.91 -24.24
C ARG A 53 33.72 9.78 -24.62
N LEU A 54 34.09 10.72 -23.76
CA LEU A 54 35.41 11.37 -23.61
C LEU A 54 35.54 11.72 -22.12
N GLY A 55 36.65 11.63 -21.41
CA GLY A 55 38.04 11.30 -21.73
C GLY A 55 38.83 11.37 -20.42
N ASN A 56 39.83 10.49 -20.33
CA ASN A 56 40.74 10.23 -19.23
C ASN A 56 41.76 11.37 -19.02
N ARG A 57 42.12 11.76 -17.78
CA ARG A 57 43.47 12.26 -17.40
C ARG A 57 43.80 12.07 -15.91
N ASP A 58 44.94 11.43 -15.70
CA ASP A 58 45.68 11.12 -14.47
C ASP A 58 46.75 12.23 -14.18
N PRO A 59 47.63 12.18 -13.14
CA PRO A 59 47.91 13.31 -12.25
C PRO A 59 49.41 13.69 -12.24
N ARG A 60 49.82 14.44 -11.20
CA ARG A 60 51.18 14.78 -10.71
C ARG A 60 51.58 16.23 -10.96
N PHE A 61 51.98 16.94 -9.90
CA PHE A 61 53.32 17.49 -9.75
C PHE A 61 53.60 17.90 -8.29
N LEU A 62 54.74 17.44 -7.77
CA LEU A 62 55.42 17.83 -6.53
C LEU A 62 56.10 19.20 -6.70
N ALA A 63 56.27 19.97 -5.61
CA ALA A 63 57.54 20.67 -5.32
C ALA A 63 57.57 21.33 -3.92
N HIS A 64 58.75 21.25 -3.31
CA HIS A 64 59.21 21.73 -2.01
C HIS A 64 59.23 23.26 -1.81
N GLY A 65 59.31 23.73 -0.56
CA GLY A 65 59.90 25.04 -0.28
C GLY A 65 59.76 25.64 1.13
N ARG A 66 60.74 25.34 2.00
CA ARG A 66 61.36 26.17 3.07
C ARG A 66 60.55 26.70 4.28
N MET A 67 61.19 26.49 5.42
CA MET A 67 60.94 26.95 6.78
C MET A 67 61.50 28.38 7.00
N LEU A 68 60.79 29.22 7.76
CA LEU A 68 61.29 30.46 8.36
C LEU A 68 60.97 30.48 9.87
N PRO A 69 61.80 31.12 10.72
CA PRO A 69 61.82 30.89 12.16
C PRO A 69 60.89 31.81 12.97
N GLY A 70 60.61 31.31 14.17
CA GLY A 70 59.85 31.85 15.30
C GLY A 70 59.60 33.35 15.41
N VAL A 71 58.35 33.67 15.71
CA VAL A 71 57.98 34.79 16.57
C VAL A 71 56.96 34.29 17.58
N THR A 72 57.39 34.16 18.83
CA THR A 72 56.53 33.95 20.00
C THR A 72 55.65 35.18 20.21
N ARG A 73 54.33 35.00 20.14
CA ARG A 73 53.38 35.91 20.77
C ARG A 73 52.40 35.09 21.57
N ASP A 74 52.56 35.17 22.88
CA ASP A 74 51.54 34.80 23.86
C ASP A 74 50.27 35.58 23.53
N LEU A 75 49.19 34.84 23.26
CA LEU A 75 47.83 35.35 23.30
C LEU A 75 47.06 34.57 24.37
N PRO A 76 46.21 35.27 25.14
CA PRO A 76 45.64 34.73 26.37
C PRO A 76 44.63 33.61 26.05
N VAL A 77 44.61 32.60 26.93
CA VAL A 77 43.53 31.62 27.05
C VAL A 77 42.26 32.37 27.46
N THR A 78 41.54 32.95 26.51
CA THR A 78 40.15 33.37 26.73
C THR A 78 39.26 32.15 26.60
N GLY A 79 38.58 31.83 27.70
CA GLY A 79 37.76 30.65 27.86
C GLY A 79 36.88 30.34 26.66
N ALA A 80 36.96 29.09 26.21
CA ALA A 80 35.99 28.53 25.30
C ALA A 80 34.60 28.68 25.92
N ALA A 81 33.83 29.67 25.44
CA ALA A 81 32.41 29.72 25.67
C ALA A 81 31.87 28.35 25.23
N ALA A 82 31.30 27.59 26.17
CA ALA A 82 30.69 26.33 25.90
C ALA A 82 29.64 26.55 24.80
N ARG A 83 29.97 26.08 23.59
CA ARG A 83 29.02 26.06 22.47
C ARG A 83 27.80 25.32 23.00
N PRO A 84 26.58 25.87 22.93
CA PRO A 84 25.39 25.14 23.35
C PRO A 84 25.44 23.79 22.64
N LEU A 85 25.46 22.71 23.42
CA LEU A 85 25.23 21.37 22.88
C LEU A 85 23.91 21.47 22.14
N LEU A 86 23.97 21.48 20.81
CA LEU A 86 22.78 21.36 19.98
C LEU A 86 22.02 20.14 20.53
N PRO A 87 20.73 20.26 20.84
CA PRO A 87 19.97 19.14 21.36
C PRO A 87 20.23 17.96 20.42
N ALA A 88 20.62 16.82 21.01
CA ALA A 88 20.86 15.59 20.26
C ALA A 88 19.74 15.42 19.24
N GLU A 89 20.08 15.27 17.96
CA GLU A 89 19.11 15.23 16.88
C GLU A 89 17.99 14.28 17.28
N GLN A 90 16.77 14.82 17.43
CA GLN A 90 15.64 13.97 17.77
C GLN A 90 15.54 12.91 16.67
N PRO A 91 15.41 11.62 17.02
CA PRO A 91 15.31 10.58 16.01
C PRO A 91 14.18 10.95 15.06
N MET A 92 14.52 11.11 13.78
CA MET A 92 13.61 11.56 12.73
C MET A 92 12.32 10.74 12.78
N LYS A 93 11.18 11.43 12.94
CA LYS A 93 9.86 10.80 12.96
C LYS A 93 9.48 10.47 11.52
N ARG A 94 9.55 9.20 11.13
CA ARG A 94 9.21 8.71 9.79
C ARG A 94 8.01 7.78 9.83
N CYS A 95 7.04 7.98 8.93
CA CYS A 95 5.86 7.15 8.83
C CYS A 95 5.62 6.62 7.41
N LEU A 96 5.03 5.43 7.35
CA LEU A 96 4.51 4.82 6.15
C LEU A 96 2.99 4.92 6.17
N ILE A 97 2.40 5.51 5.13
CA ILE A 97 0.96 5.65 4.97
C ILE A 97 0.57 4.99 3.65
N THR A 98 -0.42 4.09 3.67
CA THR A 98 -1.00 3.54 2.44
C THR A 98 -2.27 4.27 2.06
N ALA A 99 -2.48 4.49 0.76
CA ALA A 99 -3.66 5.19 0.26
C ALA A 99 -4.20 4.62 -1.06
N GLY A 100 -5.45 4.96 -1.37
CA GLY A 100 -6.10 4.58 -2.63
C GLY A 100 -6.53 3.10 -2.69
N PRO A 101 -7.18 2.69 -3.79
CA PRO A 101 -7.56 1.31 -4.03
C PRO A 101 -6.44 0.53 -4.72
N THR A 102 -6.43 -0.80 -4.61
CA THR A 102 -5.65 -1.63 -5.55
C THR A 102 -6.51 -2.03 -6.75
N ARG A 103 -5.88 -2.36 -7.88
CA ARG A 103 -6.51 -2.81 -9.12
C ARG A 103 -5.93 -4.16 -9.53
N GLU A 104 -6.73 -5.20 -9.39
CA GLU A 104 -6.36 -6.58 -9.72
C GLU A 104 -6.80 -6.89 -11.16
N HIS A 105 -5.89 -6.67 -12.10
CA HIS A 105 -6.14 -6.87 -13.53
C HIS A 105 -6.29 -8.35 -13.88
N PHE A 106 -7.39 -8.70 -14.56
CA PHE A 106 -7.56 -10.03 -15.18
C PHE A 106 -7.25 -9.99 -16.69
N ASP A 107 -7.27 -8.82 -17.30
CA ASP A 107 -6.76 -8.57 -18.65
C ASP A 107 -6.18 -7.12 -18.73
N PRO A 108 -5.60 -6.69 -19.88
CA PRO A 108 -5.00 -5.35 -19.99
C PRO A 108 -5.97 -4.17 -19.81
N VAL A 109 -7.28 -4.40 -19.90
CA VAL A 109 -8.32 -3.36 -19.91
C VAL A 109 -9.19 -3.39 -18.66
N ARG A 110 -9.42 -4.57 -18.08
CA ARG A 110 -10.39 -4.79 -17.00
C ARG A 110 -9.71 -5.30 -15.74
N TYR A 111 -10.24 -4.85 -14.59
CA TYR A 111 -9.69 -5.15 -13.27
C TYR A 111 -10.79 -5.22 -12.21
N LEU A 112 -10.48 -5.88 -11.09
CA LEU A 112 -11.25 -5.83 -9.85
C LEU A 112 -10.65 -4.74 -8.93
N SER A 113 -11.48 -3.94 -8.27
CA SER A 113 -11.04 -2.87 -7.39
C SER A 113 -12.12 -2.51 -6.37
N ASN A 114 -11.78 -1.61 -5.45
CA ASN A 114 -12.66 -1.09 -4.41
C ASN A 114 -12.97 0.39 -4.67
N GLY A 115 -14.10 0.90 -4.15
CA GLY A 115 -14.53 2.30 -4.27
C GLY A 115 -13.76 3.28 -3.39
N SER A 116 -12.42 3.17 -3.29
CA SER A 116 -11.64 4.14 -2.52
C SER A 116 -11.26 5.34 -3.36
N SER A 117 -11.58 6.53 -2.88
CA SER A 117 -11.09 7.78 -3.47
C SER A 117 -9.62 8.08 -3.16
N GLY A 118 -9.04 7.41 -2.15
CA GLY A 118 -7.72 7.71 -1.59
C GLY A 118 -7.62 9.00 -0.77
N LYS A 119 -8.68 9.83 -0.73
CA LYS A 119 -8.68 11.15 -0.06
C LYS A 119 -8.24 11.07 1.41
N MET A 120 -8.68 10.04 2.14
CA MET A 120 -8.33 9.88 3.57
C MET A 120 -6.82 9.64 3.77
N GLY A 121 -6.22 8.74 2.99
CA GLY A 121 -4.77 8.47 3.06
C GLY A 121 -3.92 9.68 2.65
N TYR A 122 -4.39 10.47 1.68
CA TYR A 122 -3.71 11.70 1.26
C TYR A 122 -3.81 12.80 2.32
N ALA A 123 -4.97 12.94 2.98
CA ALA A 123 -5.14 13.87 4.09
C ALA A 123 -4.24 13.49 5.29
N LEU A 124 -4.14 12.20 5.60
CA LEU A 124 -3.21 11.68 6.62
C LEU A 124 -1.74 11.99 6.28
N ALA A 125 -1.35 11.81 5.02
CA ALA A 125 0.00 12.13 4.58
C ALA A 125 0.32 13.63 4.67
N ALA A 126 -0.63 14.49 4.26
CA ALA A 126 -0.47 15.93 4.38
C ALA A 126 -0.34 16.38 5.84
N GLU A 127 -1.16 15.82 6.73
CA GLU A 127 -1.12 16.15 8.15
C GLU A 127 0.16 15.63 8.83
N ALA A 128 0.64 14.44 8.45
CA ALA A 128 1.90 13.90 8.96
C ALA A 128 3.07 14.83 8.62
N LEU A 129 3.15 15.29 7.37
CA LEU A 129 4.14 16.29 6.94
C LEU A 129 4.03 17.58 7.76
N ARG A 130 2.80 18.07 7.99
CA ARG A 130 2.55 19.28 8.80
C ARG A 130 3.06 19.15 10.24
N LEU A 131 3.00 17.94 10.80
CA LEU A 131 3.51 17.62 12.13
C LEU A 131 5.03 17.29 12.14
N GLY A 132 5.72 17.48 11.02
CA GLY A 132 7.17 17.27 10.91
C GLY A 132 7.60 15.82 10.71
N TRP A 133 6.68 14.94 10.26
CA TRP A 133 7.06 13.58 9.88
C TRP A 133 7.69 13.54 8.49
N GLU A 134 8.71 12.71 8.31
CA GLU A 134 9.04 12.18 6.99
C GLU A 134 7.98 11.17 6.57
N VAL A 135 7.43 11.32 5.36
CA VAL A 135 6.28 10.51 4.92
C VAL A 135 6.63 9.72 3.69
N ASP A 136 6.56 8.39 3.81
CA ASP A 136 6.43 7.49 2.68
C ASP A 136 4.94 7.22 2.40
N LEU A 137 4.47 7.62 1.22
CA LEU A 137 3.11 7.40 0.76
C LEU A 137 3.09 6.28 -0.29
N VAL A 138 2.69 5.08 0.11
CA VAL A 138 2.44 3.98 -0.82
C VAL A 138 1.00 4.08 -1.32
N THR A 139 0.82 4.48 -2.58
CA THR A 139 -0.50 4.83 -3.11
C THR A 139 -0.88 3.95 -4.30
N GLY A 140 -2.09 3.40 -4.22
CA GLY A 140 -2.80 2.81 -5.36
C GLY A 140 -3.26 3.87 -6.38
N PRO A 141 -3.91 3.45 -7.49
CA PRO A 141 -4.28 4.36 -8.57
C PRO A 141 -5.40 5.34 -8.19
N VAL A 142 -5.06 6.62 -8.07
CA VAL A 142 -5.97 7.76 -7.83
C VAL A 142 -5.55 8.98 -8.64
N SER A 143 -6.49 9.91 -8.88
CA SER A 143 -6.23 11.16 -9.62
C SER A 143 -5.81 12.34 -8.71
N LEU A 144 -5.54 12.07 -7.42
CA LEU A 144 -5.15 13.08 -6.45
C LEU A 144 -3.69 13.49 -6.65
N ARG A 145 -3.39 14.78 -6.45
CA ARG A 145 -2.01 15.27 -6.35
C ARG A 145 -1.44 14.86 -4.98
N PRO A 146 -0.29 14.16 -4.93
CA PRO A 146 0.34 13.85 -3.65
C PRO A 146 0.75 15.13 -2.89
N PRO A 147 0.70 15.14 -1.55
CA PRO A 147 1.20 16.25 -0.74
C PRO A 147 2.66 16.54 -1.04
N SER A 148 3.03 17.82 -1.14
CA SER A 148 4.42 18.23 -1.36
C SER A 148 5.29 17.80 -0.19
N GLY A 149 6.42 17.14 -0.47
CA GLY A 149 7.35 16.62 0.54
C GLY A 149 7.16 15.14 0.88
N ALA A 150 6.07 14.50 0.45
CA ALA A 150 5.93 13.05 0.58
C ALA A 150 6.83 12.31 -0.42
N ILE A 151 7.46 11.23 0.03
CA ILE A 151 8.13 10.24 -0.83
C ILE A 151 7.04 9.29 -1.35
N VAL A 152 6.76 9.34 -2.65
CA VAL A 152 5.59 8.65 -3.24
C VAL A 152 6.00 7.35 -3.91
N HIS A 153 5.44 6.24 -3.45
CA HIS A 153 5.58 4.90 -4.02
C HIS A 153 4.28 4.52 -4.73
N ARG A 154 4.25 4.63 -6.06
CA ARG A 154 3.04 4.30 -6.84
C ARG A 154 2.97 2.81 -7.10
N VAL A 155 1.83 2.22 -6.78
CA VAL A 155 1.54 0.79 -6.96
C VAL A 155 0.19 0.61 -7.63
N THR A 156 -0.01 -0.52 -8.28
CA THR A 156 -1.28 -0.87 -8.93
C THR A 156 -1.98 -2.00 -8.18
N SER A 157 -1.28 -3.08 -7.89
CA SER A 157 -1.85 -4.30 -7.30
C SER A 157 -1.60 -4.42 -5.79
N ALA A 158 -2.35 -5.30 -5.13
CA ALA A 158 -2.10 -5.67 -3.73
C ALA A 158 -0.71 -6.28 -3.52
N LEU A 159 -0.17 -7.02 -4.50
CA LEU A 159 1.16 -7.60 -4.44
C LEU A 159 2.26 -6.55 -4.51
N GLU A 160 2.12 -5.56 -5.41
CA GLU A 160 3.05 -4.42 -5.48
C GLU A 160 2.98 -3.58 -4.21
N MET A 161 1.77 -3.29 -3.70
CA MET A 161 1.60 -2.57 -2.45
C MET A 161 2.26 -3.30 -1.28
N ARG A 162 2.11 -4.62 -1.22
CA ARG A 162 2.75 -5.47 -0.21
C ARG A 162 4.26 -5.32 -0.26
N GLU A 163 4.85 -5.46 -1.45
CA GLU A 163 6.30 -5.39 -1.63
C GLU A 163 6.85 -4.03 -1.19
N ALA A 164 6.23 -2.94 -1.66
CA ALA A 164 6.62 -1.59 -1.26
C ALA A 164 6.52 -1.38 0.25
N CYS A 165 5.45 -1.87 0.90
CA CYS A 165 5.31 -1.75 2.35
C CYS A 165 6.37 -2.55 3.12
N LEU A 166 6.69 -3.76 2.67
CA LEU A 166 7.71 -4.61 3.31
C LEU A 166 9.11 -4.00 3.20
N GLN A 167 9.41 -3.32 2.10
CA GLN A 167 10.68 -2.64 1.90
C GLN A 167 10.80 -1.36 2.74
N VAL A 168 9.71 -0.59 2.85
CA VAL A 168 9.75 0.74 3.47
C VAL A 168 9.54 0.70 4.99
N PHE A 169 8.59 -0.11 5.48
CA PHE A 169 8.17 -0.07 6.87
C PHE A 169 9.29 -0.30 7.90
N PRO A 170 10.32 -1.13 7.67
CA PRO A 170 11.44 -1.30 8.61
C PRO A 170 12.16 0.01 8.99
N HIS A 171 12.04 1.06 8.18
CA HIS A 171 12.64 2.37 8.41
C HIS A 171 11.69 3.39 9.08
N CYS A 172 10.45 3.02 9.33
CA CYS A 172 9.42 3.89 9.89
C CYS A 172 9.14 3.56 11.36
N GLN A 173 8.61 4.53 12.11
CA GLN A 173 8.11 4.31 13.47
C GLN A 173 6.58 4.20 13.53
N LEU A 174 5.89 4.60 12.46
CA LEU A 174 4.44 4.58 12.36
C LEU A 174 4.00 4.01 11.01
N LEU A 175 3.08 3.06 11.04
CA LEU A 175 2.33 2.56 9.89
C LEU A 175 0.87 2.96 9.99
N ILE A 176 0.31 3.55 8.93
CA ILE A 176 -1.12 3.78 8.79
C ILE A 176 -1.62 3.12 7.50
N MET A 177 -2.32 1.99 7.65
CA MET A 177 -2.89 1.23 6.54
C MET A 177 -4.29 1.75 6.16
N ALA A 178 -4.34 2.86 5.42
CA ALA A 178 -5.59 3.48 4.96
C ALA A 178 -5.98 3.12 3.51
N ALA A 179 -5.16 2.34 2.79
CA ALA A 179 -5.50 1.85 1.46
C ALA A 179 -6.63 0.81 1.49
N ALA A 180 -7.43 0.80 0.42
CA ALA A 180 -8.47 -0.18 0.18
C ALA A 180 -7.91 -1.31 -0.69
N VAL A 181 -7.20 -2.23 -0.05
CA VAL A 181 -6.60 -3.40 -0.71
C VAL A 181 -7.70 -4.40 -1.09
N ALA A 182 -7.70 -4.87 -2.32
CA ALA A 182 -8.62 -5.91 -2.77
C ALA A 182 -8.32 -7.25 -2.06
N ASP A 183 -9.32 -7.87 -1.45
CA ASP A 183 -9.17 -9.14 -0.72
C ASP A 183 -8.85 -10.34 -1.63
N TYR A 184 -9.21 -10.24 -2.91
CA TYR A 184 -9.02 -11.29 -3.91
C TYR A 184 -8.42 -10.71 -5.19
N ARG A 185 -7.66 -11.55 -5.90
CA ARG A 185 -7.15 -11.27 -7.25
C ARG A 185 -7.51 -12.41 -8.21
N PRO A 186 -7.50 -12.17 -9.54
CA PRO A 186 -7.56 -13.24 -10.52
C PRO A 186 -6.45 -14.28 -10.30
N ALA A 187 -6.79 -15.56 -10.42
CA ALA A 187 -5.81 -16.65 -10.34
C ALA A 187 -4.77 -16.55 -11.46
N GLU A 188 -5.22 -16.11 -12.64
CA GLU A 188 -4.41 -15.89 -13.83
C GLU A 188 -4.78 -14.53 -14.44
N ARG A 189 -3.77 -13.81 -14.93
CA ARG A 189 -3.95 -12.60 -15.73
C ARG A 189 -3.73 -12.95 -17.19
N LEU A 190 -4.65 -12.55 -18.06
CA LEU A 190 -4.53 -12.71 -19.50
C LEU A 190 -3.70 -11.58 -20.11
N ASP A 191 -2.80 -11.92 -21.03
CA ASP A 191 -1.95 -10.93 -21.73
C ASP A 191 -2.72 -10.14 -22.80
N THR A 192 -3.83 -10.71 -23.29
CA THR A 192 -4.71 -10.07 -24.27
C THR A 192 -6.09 -9.88 -23.70
N LYS A 193 -6.77 -8.81 -24.13
CA LYS A 193 -8.17 -8.57 -23.80
C LYS A 193 -9.00 -9.79 -24.19
N SER A 194 -9.68 -10.40 -23.21
CA SER A 194 -10.53 -11.55 -23.50
C SER A 194 -11.60 -11.16 -24.50
N ALA A 195 -11.71 -11.92 -25.59
CA ALA A 195 -12.77 -11.75 -26.57
C ALA A 195 -14.13 -11.84 -25.87
N LYS A 196 -15.09 -11.05 -26.35
CA LYS A 196 -16.47 -11.16 -25.88
C LYS A 196 -16.99 -12.53 -26.32
N SER A 197 -17.32 -13.39 -25.36
CA SER A 197 -18.06 -14.62 -25.62
C SER A 197 -19.55 -14.36 -25.44
N ASP A 198 -20.39 -15.20 -26.06
CA ASP A 198 -21.86 -15.12 -25.92
C ASP A 198 -22.36 -15.58 -24.54
N GLY A 199 -21.46 -16.07 -23.67
CA GLY A 199 -21.75 -16.56 -22.33
C GLY A 199 -21.23 -15.66 -21.19
N PRO A 200 -21.57 -15.99 -19.93
CA PRO A 200 -21.07 -15.24 -18.78
C PRO A 200 -19.55 -15.36 -18.64
N LEU A 201 -18.89 -14.24 -18.30
CA LEU A 201 -17.48 -14.24 -17.94
C LEU A 201 -17.32 -14.89 -16.56
N GLN A 202 -16.53 -15.96 -16.49
CA GLN A 202 -16.15 -16.62 -15.24
C GLN A 202 -14.70 -16.29 -14.93
N LEU A 203 -14.45 -15.79 -13.72
CA LEU A 203 -13.11 -15.51 -13.22
C LEU A 203 -12.86 -16.38 -11.99
N GLN A 204 -11.78 -17.15 -12.00
CA GLN A 204 -11.29 -17.80 -10.79
C GLN A 204 -10.52 -16.77 -9.98
N LEU A 205 -10.92 -16.59 -8.72
CA LEU A 205 -10.28 -15.66 -7.80
C LEU A 205 -9.52 -16.42 -6.72
N ILE A 206 -8.37 -15.89 -6.33
CA ILE A 206 -7.55 -16.37 -5.22
C ILE A 206 -7.34 -15.25 -4.20
N PRO A 207 -7.22 -15.55 -2.89
CA PRO A 207 -7.02 -14.55 -1.87
C PRO A 207 -5.72 -13.76 -2.09
N ASN A 208 -5.78 -12.46 -1.83
CA ASN A 208 -4.59 -11.62 -1.68
C ASN A 208 -3.94 -11.80 -0.30
N PRO A 209 -2.63 -11.54 -0.20
CA PRO A 209 -1.95 -11.58 1.09
C PRO A 209 -2.47 -10.48 2.02
N ASP A 210 -2.66 -10.81 3.30
CA ASP A 210 -2.97 -9.80 4.32
C ASP A 210 -1.71 -8.99 4.67
N ILE A 211 -1.52 -7.88 3.97
CA ILE A 211 -0.34 -7.00 4.11
C ILE A 211 -0.16 -6.56 5.58
N LEU A 212 -1.25 -6.12 6.22
CA LEU A 212 -1.20 -5.63 7.59
C LEU A 212 -0.83 -6.72 8.59
N ALA A 213 -1.35 -7.94 8.41
CA ALA A 213 -0.95 -9.06 9.26
C ALA A 213 0.53 -9.42 9.08
N GLN A 214 1.04 -9.41 7.85
CA GLN A 214 2.47 -9.69 7.60
C GLN A 214 3.39 -8.63 8.21
N LEU A 215 3.04 -7.34 8.07
CA LEU A 215 3.80 -6.25 8.70
C LEU A 215 3.73 -6.32 10.23
N ALA A 216 2.59 -6.74 10.80
CA ALA A 216 2.46 -6.94 12.23
C ALA A 216 3.33 -8.10 12.75
N THR A 217 3.46 -9.20 12.00
CA THR A 217 4.37 -10.30 12.34
C THR A 217 5.83 -9.88 12.27
N GLY A 218 6.21 -9.06 11.28
CA GLY A 218 7.57 -8.56 11.09
C GLY A 218 7.92 -7.28 11.85
N ARG A 219 7.05 -6.81 12.76
CA ARG A 219 7.20 -5.50 13.40
C ARG A 219 8.45 -5.43 14.29
N LEU A 220 9.16 -4.32 14.21
CA LEU A 220 10.28 -4.01 15.08
C LEU A 220 9.81 -3.34 16.38
N PRO A 221 10.59 -3.46 17.46
CA PRO A 221 10.23 -2.82 18.72
C PRO A 221 10.18 -1.30 18.59
N GLY A 222 9.18 -0.64 19.19
CA GLY A 222 8.98 0.81 19.07
C GLY A 222 8.09 1.26 17.90
N GLN A 223 7.71 0.36 16.98
CA GLN A 223 6.81 0.68 15.87
C GLN A 223 5.33 0.66 16.29
N ILE A 224 4.55 1.59 15.76
CA ILE A 224 3.10 1.69 15.96
C ILE A 224 2.38 1.28 14.66
N LEU A 225 1.42 0.35 14.77
CA LEU A 225 0.62 -0.12 13.64
C LEU A 225 -0.84 0.31 13.78
N VAL A 226 -1.31 1.04 12.77
CA VAL A 226 -2.69 1.55 12.68
C VAL A 226 -3.38 0.95 11.46
N GLY A 227 -4.50 0.25 11.70
CA GLY A 227 -5.36 -0.26 10.64
C GLY A 227 -6.59 0.61 10.42
N PHE A 228 -7.22 0.49 9.25
CA PHE A 228 -8.55 1.01 8.97
C PHE A 228 -9.58 -0.12 8.82
N ALA A 229 -10.82 0.14 9.20
CA ALA A 229 -11.96 -0.74 9.01
C ALA A 229 -13.18 0.05 8.58
N ALA A 230 -13.51 -0.06 7.29
CA ALA A 230 -14.80 0.37 6.77
C ALA A 230 -15.81 -0.76 7.00
N GLU A 231 -16.81 -0.53 7.83
CA GLU A 231 -17.85 -1.52 8.12
C GLU A 231 -19.22 -0.84 7.99
N THR A 232 -20.23 -1.60 7.57
CA THR A 232 -21.62 -1.13 7.41
C THR A 232 -22.53 -1.52 8.58
N ASP A 233 -22.07 -2.45 9.41
CA ASP A 233 -22.81 -3.05 10.52
C ASP A 233 -21.83 -3.55 11.59
N GLN A 234 -22.24 -3.47 12.86
CA GLN A 234 -21.44 -3.92 14.01
C GLN A 234 -20.01 -3.35 14.00
N VAL A 235 -19.88 -2.09 13.60
CA VAL A 235 -18.62 -1.39 13.29
C VAL A 235 -17.59 -1.57 14.40
N GLU A 236 -17.96 -1.29 15.66
CA GLU A 236 -17.05 -1.40 16.78
C GLU A 236 -16.63 -2.85 17.07
N ALA A 237 -17.57 -3.79 17.11
CA ALA A 237 -17.27 -5.19 17.42
C ALA A 237 -16.33 -5.81 16.37
N LYS A 238 -16.59 -5.57 15.08
CA LYS A 238 -15.73 -6.02 13.98
C LYS A 238 -14.36 -5.35 14.02
N ALA A 239 -14.31 -4.06 14.33
CA ALA A 239 -13.05 -3.35 14.48
C ALA A 239 -12.21 -3.89 15.65
N ARG A 240 -12.80 -4.14 16.83
CA ARG A 240 -12.11 -4.78 17.96
C ARG A 240 -11.58 -6.16 17.61
N ALA A 241 -12.39 -6.98 16.93
CA ALA A 241 -11.95 -8.30 16.48
C ALA A 241 -10.76 -8.21 15.50
N LYS A 242 -10.79 -7.27 14.55
CA LYS A 242 -9.70 -7.02 13.59
C LYS A 242 -8.44 -6.49 14.28
N LEU A 243 -8.58 -5.59 15.25
CA LEU A 243 -7.49 -5.05 16.08
C LEU A 243 -6.72 -6.18 16.77
N THR A 244 -7.43 -7.05 17.49
CA THR A 244 -6.83 -8.18 18.22
C THR A 244 -6.23 -9.20 17.26
N ARG A 245 -6.99 -9.63 16.25
CA ARG A 245 -6.55 -10.66 15.29
C ARG A 245 -5.29 -10.25 14.53
N LYS A 246 -5.14 -8.97 14.21
CA LYS A 246 -3.97 -8.44 13.47
C LYS A 246 -2.88 -7.85 14.38
N GLY A 247 -3.03 -7.92 15.71
CA GLY A 247 -2.01 -7.43 16.65
C GLY A 247 -1.72 -5.93 16.57
N LEU A 248 -2.72 -5.12 16.23
CA LEU A 248 -2.56 -3.68 15.98
C LEU A 248 -2.48 -2.87 17.27
N ASP A 249 -1.88 -1.68 17.22
CA ASP A 249 -1.91 -0.72 18.34
C ASP A 249 -3.21 0.08 18.32
N TRP A 250 -3.64 0.46 17.12
CA TRP A 250 -4.87 1.19 16.88
C TRP A 250 -5.61 0.67 15.66
N ILE A 251 -6.94 0.80 15.68
CA ILE A 251 -7.77 0.66 14.49
C ILE A 251 -8.72 1.85 14.39
N VAL A 252 -8.80 2.44 13.21
CA VAL A 252 -9.76 3.49 12.87
C VAL A 252 -10.94 2.82 12.20
N ALA A 253 -12.06 2.76 12.90
CA ALA A 253 -13.32 2.24 12.38
C ALA A 253 -14.12 3.39 11.79
N ASN A 254 -14.53 3.25 10.53
CA ASN A 254 -15.38 4.22 9.85
C ASN A 254 -16.71 3.55 9.46
N ASP A 255 -17.80 4.19 9.85
CA ASP A 255 -19.14 3.79 9.43
C ASP A 255 -19.38 4.29 7.99
N VAL A 256 -19.56 3.35 7.06
CA VAL A 256 -19.81 3.64 5.64
C VAL A 256 -21.23 3.28 5.21
N SER A 257 -22.16 3.17 6.18
CA SER A 257 -23.57 2.86 5.91
C SER A 257 -24.31 4.00 5.19
N SER A 258 -23.82 5.24 5.30
CA SER A 258 -24.38 6.42 4.60
C SER A 258 -23.51 6.82 3.40
N PRO A 259 -24.10 7.09 2.22
CA PRO A 259 -23.37 7.63 1.06
C PRO A 259 -22.64 8.95 1.34
N GLU A 260 -23.08 9.71 2.34
CA GLU A 260 -22.49 10.99 2.73
C GLU A 260 -21.23 10.83 3.60
N LEU A 261 -20.91 9.60 4.03
CA LEU A 261 -19.79 9.29 4.92
C LEU A 261 -18.94 8.17 4.35
N GLY A 262 -17.61 8.31 4.46
CA GLY A 262 -16.68 7.20 4.22
C GLY A 262 -15.78 7.33 3.01
N MET A 263 -15.63 6.24 2.26
CA MET A 263 -14.49 6.06 1.34
C MET A 263 -14.53 7.00 0.13
N GLU A 264 -15.71 7.27 -0.42
CA GLU A 264 -15.91 8.14 -1.59
C GLU A 264 -16.31 9.58 -1.22
N ALA A 265 -17.01 9.76 -0.10
CA ALA A 265 -17.51 11.04 0.39
C ALA A 265 -16.40 12.02 0.79
N ASP A 266 -16.71 13.30 1.01
CA ASP A 266 -15.72 14.27 1.51
C ASP A 266 -15.58 14.26 3.04
N ARG A 267 -16.63 13.78 3.72
CA ARG A 267 -16.72 13.71 5.18
C ARG A 267 -16.56 12.29 5.69
N ASN A 268 -16.16 12.19 6.96
CA ASN A 268 -16.04 10.92 7.65
C ASN A 268 -16.42 11.07 9.13
N ALA A 269 -16.94 10.00 9.70
CA ALA A 269 -17.15 9.85 11.14
C ALA A 269 -16.41 8.58 11.57
N ILE A 270 -15.57 8.69 12.59
CA ILE A 270 -14.67 7.62 12.97
C ILE A 270 -14.76 7.32 14.46
N THR A 271 -14.43 6.07 14.79
CA THR A 271 -14.10 5.63 16.15
C THR A 271 -12.72 4.97 16.12
N MET A 272 -11.77 5.57 16.82
CA MET A 272 -10.44 5.00 17.05
C MET A 272 -10.47 4.10 18.27
N LEU A 273 -10.03 2.86 18.10
CA LEU A 273 -9.94 1.87 19.17
C LEU A 273 -8.49 1.46 19.35
N SER A 274 -8.00 1.52 20.58
CA SER A 274 -6.64 1.09 20.93
C SER A 274 -6.61 -0.30 21.52
N ARG A 275 -5.44 -0.93 21.46
CA ARG A 275 -5.18 -2.23 22.12
C ARG A 275 -5.38 -2.17 23.64
N THR A 276 -5.21 -1.01 24.27
CA THR A 276 -5.40 -0.82 25.72
C THR A 276 -6.85 -0.60 26.11
N GLY A 277 -7.79 -0.66 25.15
CA GLY A 277 -9.22 -0.52 25.39
C GLY A 277 -9.75 0.91 25.25
N LYS A 278 -8.88 1.92 25.11
CA LYS A 278 -9.30 3.31 24.85
C LYS A 278 -10.07 3.40 23.54
N ALA A 279 -11.22 4.08 23.58
CA ALA A 279 -12.07 4.38 22.43
C ALA A 279 -12.25 5.89 22.32
N LEU A 280 -12.11 6.44 21.11
CA LEU A 280 -12.23 7.87 20.83
C LEU A 280 -13.02 8.07 19.54
N SER A 281 -14.12 8.82 19.59
CA SER A 281 -14.94 9.11 18.41
C SER A 281 -14.77 10.56 17.96
N PHE A 282 -14.83 10.78 16.65
CA PHE A 282 -14.70 12.11 16.04
C PHE A 282 -15.50 12.20 14.74
N GLY A 283 -16.06 13.39 14.49
CA GLY A 283 -16.89 13.69 13.32
C GLY A 283 -18.40 13.60 13.58
N PRO A 284 -19.23 13.79 12.53
CA PRO A 284 -18.85 13.88 11.13
C PRO A 284 -18.07 15.17 10.78
N ALA A 285 -16.90 15.03 10.16
CA ALA A 285 -16.03 16.15 9.79
C ALA A 285 -15.35 15.90 8.45
N ASP A 286 -14.71 16.93 7.89
CA ASP A 286 -13.94 16.78 6.65
C ASP A 286 -12.71 15.90 6.88
N LYS A 287 -12.26 15.22 5.81
CA LYS A 287 -11.11 14.30 5.90
C LYS A 287 -9.83 14.94 6.42
N ALA A 288 -9.64 16.24 6.24
CA ALA A 288 -8.52 16.99 6.80
C ALA A 288 -8.57 17.04 8.34
N ASP A 289 -9.72 17.40 8.91
CA ASP A 289 -9.92 17.46 10.36
C ASP A 289 -9.84 16.06 10.99
N VAL A 290 -10.39 15.05 10.30
CA VAL A 290 -10.30 13.65 10.72
C VAL A 290 -8.83 13.21 10.74
N ALA A 291 -8.02 13.59 9.74
CA ALA A 291 -6.59 13.30 9.73
C ALA A 291 -5.84 13.98 10.89
N ALA A 292 -6.14 15.25 11.14
CA ALA A 292 -5.58 16.01 12.28
C ALA A 292 -5.92 15.35 13.62
N PHE A 293 -7.16 14.91 13.80
CA PHE A 293 -7.58 14.19 15.00
C PHE A 293 -6.82 12.86 15.18
N ILE A 294 -6.71 12.06 14.11
CA ILE A 294 -6.00 10.78 14.14
C ILE A 294 -4.53 11.00 14.49
N LEU A 295 -3.81 11.87 13.76
CA LEU A 295 -2.38 12.05 14.00
C LEU A 295 -2.08 12.76 15.33
N GLY A 296 -2.91 13.72 15.73
CA GLY A 296 -2.79 14.33 17.05
C GLY A 296 -2.99 13.31 18.18
N THR A 297 -3.81 12.28 17.97
CA THR A 297 -3.96 11.17 18.92
C THR A 297 -2.74 10.26 18.93
N LEU A 298 -2.20 9.93 17.75
CA LEU A 298 -1.06 9.03 17.61
C LEU A 298 0.25 9.66 18.09
N ASP A 299 0.50 10.95 17.84
CA ASP A 299 1.73 11.63 18.24
C ASP A 299 1.86 11.76 19.78
N ARG A 300 0.73 11.79 20.49
CA ARG A 300 0.66 11.78 21.95
C ARG A 300 0.62 10.38 22.57
N SER A 301 0.54 9.33 21.75
CA SER A 301 0.47 7.96 22.25
C SER A 301 1.85 7.47 22.70
N PRO A 302 1.96 6.80 23.85
CA PRO A 302 3.23 6.22 24.28
C PRO A 302 3.68 5.19 23.25
N ARG A 303 4.95 5.29 22.82
CA ARG A 303 5.56 4.27 21.97
C ARG A 303 5.75 3.02 22.82
N VAL A 304 5.35 1.86 22.29
CA VAL A 304 5.61 0.58 22.98
C VAL A 304 7.13 0.44 23.10
N PRO A 305 7.69 0.41 24.32
CA PRO A 305 9.14 0.32 24.48
C PRO A 305 9.64 -0.95 23.82
N ALA A 306 10.88 -0.91 23.34
CA ALA A 306 11.49 -2.09 22.78
C ALA A 306 11.48 -3.20 23.84
N HIS A 307 10.83 -4.33 23.57
CA HIS A 307 11.02 -5.50 24.41
C HIS A 307 12.50 -5.86 24.31
N HIS A 308 13.29 -5.50 25.32
CA HIS A 308 14.55 -6.18 25.57
C HIS A 308 14.16 -7.66 25.78
N PRO A 309 14.72 -8.61 25.01
CA PRO A 309 14.60 -10.01 25.39
C PRO A 309 15.22 -10.12 26.78
N ALA A 310 14.39 -10.38 27.78
CA ALA A 310 14.85 -10.71 29.11
C ALA A 310 15.65 -12.01 28.99
N GLY A 311 16.95 -11.93 29.25
CA GLY A 311 17.84 -13.06 29.54
C GLY A 311 17.88 -14.17 28.50
N ALA A 312 18.88 -14.14 27.63
CA ALA A 312 19.49 -15.40 27.21
C ALA A 312 20.48 -15.81 28.32
N PRO A 313 20.45 -17.07 28.81
CA PRO A 313 21.42 -17.59 29.77
C PRO A 313 22.83 -17.66 29.18
#